data_AF-A0A2V6WQ61-F1
#
_entry.id   AF-A0A2V6WQ61-F1
#
_cell.length_a   1.000
_cell.length_b   1.000
_cell.length_c   1.000
_cell.angle_alpha   90.00
_cell.angle_beta   90.00
_cell.angle_gamma   90.00
#
_symmetry.space_group_name_H-M   'P 1'
#
loop_
_entity.id
_entity.type
_entity.pdbx_description
1 polymer ?
#
loop_
_entity_poly.entity_id
_entity_poly.type
_entity_poly.pdbx_seq_one_letter_code
_entity_poly.pdbx_strand_id
1 'polypeptide(L)'
;VSELANRTPWSAQPYVGDSAFAHKGGMHVSAVLKHPETYEHIDPQAVGNHRRVLVSELAGKSNVLWKAREYGIDIDQDTPDSRRILEQLKALEDQGFHFEGAEASFELLMERALGRYRPYFELQAYRVIVEEQNGDEEPVAEATVRVRVKGIMEHTAASG
;
A
#
# COMPACT_ATOMS: atom_id res chain seq x y z
N VAL A 1 -15.31 -15.56 13.87
CA VAL A 1 -15.58 -16.95 13.42
C VAL A 1 -14.33 -17.59 12.84
N SER A 2 -13.69 -16.99 11.82
CA SER A 2 -12.48 -17.56 11.19
C SER A 2 -11.31 -17.71 12.17
N GLU A 3 -11.09 -16.70 13.03
CA GLU A 3 -10.10 -16.76 14.12
C GLU A 3 -10.36 -17.94 15.07
N LEU A 4 -11.58 -18.07 15.59
CA LEU A 4 -11.97 -19.20 16.46
C LEU A 4 -11.83 -20.56 15.77
N ALA A 5 -11.97 -20.60 14.44
CA ALA A 5 -11.80 -21.80 13.64
C ALA A 5 -10.34 -22.05 13.22
N ASN A 6 -9.40 -21.19 13.61
CA ASN A 6 -8.01 -21.18 13.15
C ASN A 6 -7.90 -21.23 11.62
N ARG A 7 -8.69 -20.41 10.93
CA ARG A 7 -8.72 -20.30 9.47
C ARG A 7 -8.46 -18.87 9.04
N THR A 8 -7.67 -18.71 7.98
CA THR A 8 -7.52 -17.43 7.30
C THR A 8 -8.89 -16.95 6.79
N PRO A 9 -9.31 -15.71 7.11
CA PRO A 9 -10.52 -15.13 6.54
C PRO A 9 -10.47 -15.11 5.01
N TRP A 10 -11.60 -15.36 4.36
CA TRP A 10 -11.68 -15.28 2.91
C TRP A 10 -11.94 -13.83 2.49
N SER A 11 -10.95 -13.18 1.88
CA SER A 11 -11.03 -11.76 1.50
C SER A 11 -12.16 -11.44 0.52
N ALA A 12 -12.57 -12.38 -0.33
CA ALA A 12 -13.67 -12.21 -1.27
C ALA A 12 -15.02 -12.69 -0.74
N GLN A 13 -15.13 -12.97 0.57
CA GLN A 13 -16.41 -13.34 1.17
C GLN A 13 -17.45 -12.23 0.94
N PRO A 14 -18.65 -12.56 0.40
CA PRO A 14 -19.69 -11.57 0.19
C PRO A 14 -19.99 -10.78 1.47
N TYR A 15 -20.23 -9.47 1.32
CA TYR A 15 -20.51 -8.50 2.38
C TYR A 15 -19.38 -8.23 3.37
N VAL A 16 -18.70 -9.26 3.90
CA VAL A 16 -17.79 -9.11 5.05
C VAL A 16 -16.31 -9.24 4.70
N GLY A 17 -15.97 -9.69 3.49
CA GLY A 17 -14.59 -9.77 3.05
C GLY A 17 -14.01 -8.40 2.70
N ASP A 18 -12.71 -8.21 2.93
CA ASP A 18 -12.00 -6.95 2.64
C ASP A 18 -12.05 -6.55 1.16
N SER A 19 -12.26 -7.52 0.26
CA SER A 19 -12.39 -7.29 -1.18
C SER A 19 -13.84 -7.12 -1.64
N ALA A 20 -14.83 -7.27 -0.76
CA ALA A 20 -16.26 -7.24 -1.13
C ALA A 20 -16.72 -5.88 -1.67
N PHE A 21 -16.05 -4.80 -1.26
CA PHE A 21 -16.29 -3.41 -1.70
C PHE A 21 -14.98 -2.74 -2.17
N ALA A 22 -14.06 -3.54 -2.71
CA ALA A 22 -12.79 -3.07 -3.23
C ALA A 22 -12.87 -2.75 -4.73
N HIS A 23 -12.42 -1.55 -5.11
CA HIS A 23 -12.46 -1.07 -6.49
C HIS A 23 -11.06 -0.73 -6.98
N LYS A 24 -10.61 -1.42 -8.04
CA LYS A 24 -9.24 -1.30 -8.58
C LYS A 24 -9.18 -0.53 -9.90
N GLY A 25 -10.02 -0.89 -10.86
CA GLY A 25 -9.98 -0.30 -12.20
C GLY A 25 -10.41 1.17 -12.22
N GLY A 26 -9.68 2.02 -12.94
CA GLY A 26 -9.93 3.47 -12.94
C GLY A 26 -11.33 3.87 -13.42
N MET A 27 -11.91 3.14 -14.37
CA MET A 27 -13.31 3.37 -14.79
C MET A 27 -14.30 3.01 -13.67
N HIS A 28 -14.08 1.89 -12.98
CA HIS A 28 -14.96 1.44 -11.89
C HIS A 28 -14.90 2.43 -10.73
N VAL A 29 -13.70 2.84 -10.34
CA VAL A 29 -13.52 3.85 -9.29
C VAL A 29 -14.21 5.15 -9.68
N SER A 30 -14.00 5.65 -10.91
CA SER A 30 -14.68 6.86 -11.38
C SER A 30 -16.21 6.77 -11.32
N ALA A 31 -16.79 5.61 -11.65
CA ALA A 31 -18.22 5.38 -11.58
C ALA A 31 -18.73 5.31 -10.14
N VAL A 32 -18.08 4.53 -9.27
CA VAL A 32 -18.45 4.38 -7.85
C VAL A 32 -18.39 5.70 -7.09
N LEU A 33 -17.42 6.56 -7.41
CA LEU A 33 -17.33 7.88 -6.78
C LEU A 33 -18.49 8.82 -7.14
N LYS A 34 -19.14 8.59 -8.28
CA LYS A 34 -20.30 9.38 -8.73
C LYS A 34 -21.62 8.73 -8.30
N HIS A 35 -21.71 7.41 -8.51
CA HIS A 35 -22.90 6.59 -8.33
C HIS A 35 -22.48 5.23 -7.75
N PRO A 36 -22.36 5.11 -6.42
CA PRO A 36 -21.96 3.86 -5.75
C PRO A 36 -22.74 2.63 -6.20
N GLU A 37 -24.04 2.77 -6.43
CA GLU A 37 -24.98 1.73 -6.86
C GLU A 37 -24.63 1.06 -8.19
N THR A 38 -23.72 1.64 -8.97
CA THR A 38 -23.26 1.07 -10.24
C THR A 38 -22.36 -0.15 -10.06
N TYR A 39 -21.65 -0.26 -8.94
CA TYR A 39 -20.77 -1.39 -8.63
C TYR A 39 -20.87 -1.87 -7.17
N GLU A 40 -21.65 -1.21 -6.33
CA GLU A 40 -21.91 -1.62 -4.95
C GLU A 40 -23.37 -2.05 -4.81
N HIS A 41 -23.56 -3.30 -4.37
CA HIS A 41 -24.88 -3.92 -4.23
C HIS A 41 -25.67 -3.36 -3.03
N ILE A 42 -24.96 -2.86 -2.01
CA ILE A 42 -25.49 -2.15 -0.85
C ILE A 42 -24.45 -1.11 -0.39
N ASP A 43 -24.84 -0.17 0.49
CA ASP A 43 -23.87 0.65 1.22
C ASP A 43 -23.00 -0.25 2.11
N PRO A 44 -21.67 -0.25 1.95
CA PRO A 44 -20.77 -1.06 2.79
C PRO A 44 -20.93 -0.78 4.29
N GLN A 45 -21.25 0.45 4.69
CA GLN A 45 -21.40 0.80 6.10
C GLN A 45 -22.60 0.09 6.74
N ALA A 46 -23.62 -0.27 5.97
CA ALA A 46 -24.80 -0.97 6.45
C ALA A 46 -24.49 -2.39 6.97
N VAL A 47 -23.34 -2.97 6.58
CA VAL A 47 -22.86 -4.28 7.03
C VAL A 47 -21.57 -4.19 7.84
N GLY A 48 -21.18 -2.98 8.28
CA GLY A 48 -19.95 -2.75 9.03
C GLY A 48 -18.67 -2.90 8.20
N ASN A 49 -18.79 -2.81 6.87
CA ASN A 49 -17.64 -2.79 5.96
C ASN A 49 -17.39 -1.35 5.46
N HIS A 50 -16.39 -1.16 4.62
CA HIS A 50 -16.07 0.13 4.03
C HIS A 50 -15.65 -0.02 2.56
N ARG A 51 -15.86 1.04 1.78
CA ARG A 51 -15.34 1.13 0.42
C ARG A 51 -13.82 1.23 0.46
N ARG A 52 -13.14 0.38 -0.29
CA ARG A 52 -11.69 0.43 -0.46
C ARG A 52 -11.35 0.69 -1.91
N VAL A 53 -10.47 1.65 -2.19
CA VAL A 53 -9.94 1.88 -3.53
C VAL A 53 -8.52 1.37 -3.58
N LEU A 54 -8.20 0.58 -4.60
CA LEU A 54 -6.85 0.07 -4.84
C LEU A 54 -6.18 0.86 -5.96
N VAL A 55 -4.85 0.83 -5.98
CA VAL A 55 -4.04 1.43 -7.04
C VAL A 55 -3.19 0.35 -7.70
N SER A 56 -3.17 0.38 -9.04
CA SER A 56 -2.35 -0.50 -9.88
C SER A 56 -2.16 0.14 -11.27
N GLU A 57 -1.62 -0.60 -12.22
CA GLU A 57 -1.48 -0.30 -13.65
C GLU A 57 -2.80 0.13 -14.31
N LEU A 58 -3.94 -0.35 -13.79
CA LEU A 58 -5.29 -0.04 -14.24
C LEU A 58 -5.86 1.22 -13.59
N ALA A 59 -5.12 1.85 -12.68
CA ALA A 59 -5.54 3.07 -12.01
C ALA A 59 -5.74 4.22 -13.01
N GLY A 60 -6.70 5.08 -12.68
CA GLY A 60 -6.89 6.37 -13.33
C GLY A 60 -6.69 7.52 -12.35
N LYS A 61 -6.95 8.74 -12.83
CA LYS A 61 -6.93 9.97 -12.02
C LYS A 61 -7.81 9.85 -10.76
N SER A 62 -8.98 9.22 -10.88
CA SER A 62 -9.91 9.04 -9.76
C SER A 62 -9.33 8.22 -8.61
N ASN A 63 -8.51 7.19 -8.90
CA ASN A 63 -7.83 6.41 -7.86
C ASN A 63 -6.82 7.27 -7.11
N VAL A 64 -5.99 8.02 -7.84
CA VAL A 64 -4.95 8.88 -7.27
C VAL A 64 -5.59 9.96 -6.37
N LEU A 65 -6.66 10.60 -6.84
CA LEU A 65 -7.37 11.63 -6.06
C LEU A 65 -8.04 11.04 -4.81
N TRP A 66 -8.60 9.84 -4.90
CA TRP A 66 -9.16 9.16 -3.74
C TRP A 66 -8.07 8.88 -2.69
N LYS A 67 -6.97 8.24 -3.10
CA LYS A 67 -5.86 7.93 -2.21
C LYS A 67 -5.20 9.18 -1.64
N ALA A 68 -5.07 10.25 -2.42
CA ALA A 68 -4.59 11.54 -1.94
C ALA A 68 -5.42 12.02 -0.72
N ARG A 69 -6.75 12.00 -0.85
CA ARG A 69 -7.66 12.39 0.24
C ARG A 69 -7.56 11.47 1.44
N GLU A 70 -7.45 10.17 1.21
CA GLU A 70 -7.26 9.15 2.26
C GLU A 70 -5.99 9.42 3.09
N TYR A 71 -4.91 9.87 2.45
CA TYR A 71 -3.64 10.23 3.09
C TYR A 71 -3.57 11.69 3.58
N GLY A 72 -4.64 12.47 3.45
CA GLY A 72 -4.63 13.89 3.81
C GLY A 72 -3.72 14.76 2.92
N ILE A 73 -3.46 14.32 1.69
CA ILE A 73 -2.71 15.04 0.68
C ILE A 73 -3.68 15.80 -0.22
N ASP A 74 -3.59 17.13 -0.20
CA ASP A 74 -4.38 17.98 -1.09
C ASP A 74 -3.75 18.01 -2.49
N ILE A 75 -4.48 17.45 -3.47
CA ILE A 75 -4.12 17.48 -4.89
C ILE A 75 -5.32 18.02 -5.63
N ASP A 76 -5.16 19.21 -6.20
CA ASP A 76 -6.19 19.79 -7.05
C ASP A 76 -6.31 18.97 -8.33
N GLN A 77 -7.56 18.75 -8.77
CA GLN A 77 -7.84 18.01 -10.00
C GLN A 77 -7.21 18.68 -11.22
N ASP A 78 -7.05 20.00 -11.20
CA ASP A 78 -6.54 20.75 -12.34
C ASP A 78 -5.01 20.90 -12.37
N THR A 79 -4.32 20.29 -11.39
CA THR A 79 -2.85 20.27 -11.35
C THR A 79 -2.26 19.08 -12.13
N PRO A 80 -1.05 19.25 -12.70
CA PRO A 80 -0.34 18.16 -13.39
C PRO A 80 0.11 17.03 -12.45
N ASP A 81 -0.03 17.19 -11.13
CA ASP A 81 0.49 16.26 -10.13
C ASP A 81 -0.20 14.90 -10.17
N SER A 82 -1.53 14.88 -10.32
CA SER A 82 -2.28 13.61 -10.42
C SER A 82 -1.81 12.76 -11.61
N ARG A 83 -1.49 13.40 -12.73
CA ARG A 83 -0.95 12.74 -13.93
C ARG A 83 0.46 12.22 -13.69
N ARG A 84 1.33 13.03 -13.08
CA ARG A 84 2.72 12.65 -12.79
C ARG A 84 2.82 11.48 -11.82
N ILE A 85 1.98 11.46 -10.79
CA ILE A 85 1.87 10.33 -9.84
C ILE A 85 1.42 9.07 -10.59
N LEU A 86 0.42 9.19 -11.47
CA LEU A 86 -0.07 8.05 -12.25
C LEU A 86 0.99 7.50 -13.22
N GLU A 87 1.75 8.38 -13.87
CA GLU A 87 2.86 8.00 -14.77
C GLU A 87 3.98 7.28 -14.00
N GLN A 88 4.35 7.78 -12.82
CA GLN A 88 5.33 7.12 -11.95
C GLN A 88 4.84 5.77 -11.42
N LEU A 89 3.58 5.68 -11.00
CA LEU A 89 2.95 4.43 -10.56
C LEU A 89 3.06 3.37 -11.66
N LYS A 90 2.62 3.70 -12.88
CA LYS A 90 2.64 2.77 -14.02
C LYS A 90 4.06 2.34 -14.38
N ALA A 91 5.00 3.29 -14.42
CA ALA A 91 6.39 2.99 -14.72
C ALA A 91 7.03 2.04 -13.70
N LEU A 92 6.62 2.10 -12.42
CA LEU A 92 7.09 1.17 -11.39
C LEU A 92 6.38 -0.17 -11.47
N GLU A 93 5.07 -0.22 -11.73
CA GLU A 93 4.40 -1.51 -11.93
C GLU A 93 4.94 -2.27 -13.14
N ASP A 94 5.29 -1.56 -14.22
CA ASP A 94 5.99 -2.13 -15.38
C ASP A 94 7.37 -2.73 -15.03
N GLN A 95 7.97 -2.28 -13.92
CA GLN A 95 9.22 -2.82 -13.37
C GLN A 95 9.00 -3.98 -12.37
N GLY A 96 7.75 -4.39 -12.13
CA GLY A 96 7.39 -5.47 -11.21
C GLY A 96 7.09 -5.01 -9.78
N PHE A 97 6.91 -3.71 -9.53
CA PHE A 97 6.40 -3.23 -8.24
C PHE A 97 4.89 -3.48 -8.13
N HIS A 98 4.41 -3.73 -6.91
CA HIS A 98 2.99 -3.94 -6.65
C HIS A 98 2.51 -3.02 -5.53
N PHE A 99 1.59 -2.11 -5.85
CA PHE A 99 1.10 -1.13 -4.86
C PHE A 99 -0.23 -1.51 -4.19
N GLU A 100 -0.95 -2.52 -4.69
CA GLU A 100 -2.24 -3.00 -4.15
C GLU A 100 -2.18 -3.44 -2.68
N GLY A 101 -1.05 -4.02 -2.28
CA GLY A 101 -0.76 -4.44 -0.89
C GLY A 101 0.25 -3.54 -0.18
N ALA A 102 0.69 -2.45 -0.80
CA ALA A 102 1.78 -1.61 -0.31
C ALA A 102 1.35 -0.14 -0.26
N GLU A 103 0.22 0.12 0.43
CA GLU A 103 -0.41 1.45 0.47
C GLU A 103 0.54 2.53 1.02
N ALA A 104 1.33 2.23 2.06
CA ALA A 104 2.34 3.14 2.58
C ALA A 104 3.45 3.45 1.55
N SER A 105 3.83 2.47 0.72
CA SER A 105 4.79 2.70 -0.36
C SER A 105 4.20 3.63 -1.42
N PHE A 106 2.89 3.53 -1.68
CA PHE A 106 2.21 4.43 -2.60
C PHE A 106 2.10 5.86 -2.03
N GLU A 107 1.78 6.01 -0.74
CA GLU A 107 1.82 7.31 -0.06
C GLU A 107 3.21 7.97 -0.19
N LEU A 108 4.28 7.22 0.06
CA LEU A 108 5.65 7.71 -0.11
C LEU A 108 5.97 8.10 -1.56
N LEU A 109 5.44 7.36 -2.54
CA LEU A 109 5.55 7.71 -3.96
C LEU A 109 4.87 9.06 -4.23
N MET A 110 3.67 9.28 -3.69
CA MET A 110 2.95 10.55 -3.83
C MET A 110 3.71 11.71 -3.17
N GLU A 111 4.20 11.53 -1.95
CA GLU A 111 5.01 12.53 -1.24
C GLU A 111 6.30 12.88 -2.01
N ARG A 112 6.96 11.88 -2.61
CA ARG A 112 8.14 12.09 -3.47
C ARG A 112 7.80 12.82 -4.74
N ALA A 113 6.70 12.45 -5.39
CA ALA A 113 6.20 13.18 -6.54
C ALA A 113 6.00 14.65 -6.11
N LEU A 114 5.19 14.93 -5.12
CA LEU A 114 4.87 16.30 -4.69
C LEU A 114 6.04 17.11 -4.11
N GLY A 115 7.25 16.53 -4.01
CA GLY A 115 8.44 17.20 -3.46
C GLY A 115 8.34 17.47 -1.96
N ARG A 116 7.39 16.81 -1.29
CA ARG A 116 7.11 16.94 0.15
C ARG A 116 7.83 15.87 0.99
N TYR A 117 8.25 14.78 0.35
CA TYR A 117 9.01 13.71 1.00
C TYR A 117 10.30 14.23 1.65
N ARG A 118 10.47 13.90 2.93
CA ARG A 118 11.70 14.16 3.68
C ARG A 118 12.28 12.82 4.16
N PRO A 119 13.49 12.43 3.71
CA PRO A 119 14.13 11.24 4.24
C PRO A 119 14.48 11.48 5.71
N TYR A 120 13.95 10.64 6.61
CA TYR A 120 14.29 10.68 8.04
C TYR A 120 15.64 10.02 8.33
N PHE A 121 16.01 9.05 7.49
CA PHE A 121 17.29 8.36 7.53
C PHE A 121 17.69 7.92 6.12
N GLU A 122 18.98 7.65 5.94
CA GLU A 122 19.51 7.04 4.73
C GLU A 122 20.01 5.64 5.07
N LEU A 123 19.50 4.62 4.37
CA LEU A 123 20.05 3.27 4.47
C LEU A 123 21.40 3.22 3.75
N GLN A 124 22.46 2.92 4.50
CA GLN A 124 23.83 2.86 3.98
C GLN A 124 24.22 1.42 3.62
N ALA A 125 23.83 0.47 4.47
CA ALA A 125 23.98 -0.95 4.19
C ALA A 125 23.03 -1.76 5.07
N TYR A 126 22.63 -2.92 4.59
CA TYR A 126 22.04 -3.96 5.42
C TYR A 126 22.64 -5.31 5.04
N ARG A 127 22.68 -6.22 6.00
CA ARG A 127 23.01 -7.63 5.81
C ARG A 127 22.07 -8.43 6.67
N VAL A 128 21.42 -9.42 6.07
CA VAL A 128 20.62 -10.42 6.79
C VAL A 128 21.29 -11.76 6.57
N ILE A 129 21.52 -12.48 7.66
CA ILE A 129 22.02 -13.86 7.65
C ILE A 129 20.93 -14.71 8.27
N VAL A 130 20.48 -15.72 7.56
CA VAL A 130 19.52 -16.71 8.08
C VAL A 130 20.28 -18.02 8.21
N GLU A 131 20.27 -18.59 9.40
CA GLU A 131 20.92 -19.85 9.73
C GLU A 131 19.90 -20.83 10.27
N GLU A 132 19.94 -22.06 9.79
CA GLU A 132 19.22 -23.19 10.37
C GLU A 132 20.22 -24.00 11.18
N GLN A 133 20.08 -23.99 12.51
CA GLN A 133 20.99 -24.70 13.41
C GLN A 133 20.31 -25.96 13.95
N ASN A 134 20.69 -27.12 13.40
CA ASN A 134 20.06 -28.43 13.66
C ASN A 134 18.60 -28.50 13.16
N GLY A 135 18.26 -29.55 12.40
CA GLY A 135 16.97 -29.66 11.70
C GLY A 135 15.70 -29.77 12.56
N ASP A 136 15.81 -29.62 13.89
CA ASP A 136 14.68 -29.59 14.83
C ASP A 136 14.48 -28.19 15.47
N GLU A 137 15.38 -27.22 15.28
CA GLU A 137 15.22 -25.84 15.79
C GLU A 137 14.70 -24.89 14.71
N GLU A 138 13.97 -23.85 15.13
CA GLU A 138 13.53 -22.82 14.20
C GLU A 138 14.75 -22.06 13.63
N PRO A 139 14.73 -21.70 12.32
CA PRO A 139 15.78 -20.89 11.73
C PRO A 139 15.94 -19.56 12.47
N VAL A 140 17.19 -19.15 12.72
CA VAL A 140 17.53 -17.87 13.34
C VAL A 140 17.96 -16.88 12.27
N ALA A 141 17.41 -15.68 12.29
CA ALA A 141 17.83 -14.59 11.42
C ALA A 141 18.56 -13.51 12.21
N GLU A 142 19.79 -13.15 11.81
CA GLU A 142 20.50 -11.96 12.28
C GLU A 142 20.48 -10.88 11.20
N ALA A 143 19.97 -9.70 11.53
CA ALA A 143 19.97 -8.52 10.68
C ALA A 143 20.93 -7.47 11.23
N THR A 144 21.93 -7.10 10.43
CA THR A 144 22.82 -5.95 10.67
C THR A 144 22.41 -4.80 9.76
N VAL A 145 22.15 -3.62 10.33
CA VAL A 145 21.71 -2.43 9.58
C VAL A 145 22.62 -1.25 9.91
N ARG A 146 23.08 -0.54 8.87
CA ARG A 146 23.76 0.74 8.97
C ARG A 146 22.90 1.83 8.33
N VAL A 147 22.57 2.84 9.13
CA VAL A 147 21.81 4.01 8.68
C VAL A 147 22.53 5.30 9.02
N ARG A 148 22.24 6.35 8.27
CA ARG A 148 22.64 7.72 8.61
C ARG A 148 21.40 8.50 9.05
N VAL A 149 21.43 9.04 10.27
CA VAL A 149 20.35 9.85 10.85
C VAL A 149 20.90 11.23 11.17
N LYS A 150 20.37 12.28 10.52
CA LYS A 150 20.83 13.67 10.71
C LYS A 150 22.36 13.83 10.61
N GLY A 151 22.98 13.10 9.68
CA GLY A 151 24.43 13.11 9.46
C GLY A 151 25.24 12.12 10.32
N ILE A 152 24.66 11.62 11.42
CA ILE A 152 25.29 10.67 12.34
C ILE A 152 25.11 9.25 11.81
N MET A 153 26.19 8.47 11.79
CA MET A 153 26.16 7.06 11.41
C MET A 153 25.78 6.20 12.61
N GLU A 154 24.74 5.40 12.45
CA GLU A 154 24.31 4.39 13.41
C GLU A 154 24.46 2.99 12.81
N HIS A 155 24.88 2.04 13.64
CA HIS A 155 25.11 0.65 13.26
C HIS A 155 24.56 -0.26 14.36
N THR A 156 23.60 -1.11 14.00
CA THR A 156 22.94 -2.01 14.94
C THR A 156 22.80 -3.39 14.31
N ALA A 157 22.87 -4.42 15.14
CA ALA A 157 22.51 -5.78 14.79
C ALA A 157 21.46 -6.31 15.79
N ALA A 158 20.52 -7.11 15.30
CA ALA A 158 19.53 -7.79 16.12
C ALA A 158 19.23 -9.17 15.52
N SER A 159 18.88 -10.13 16.38
CA SER A 159 18.50 -11.48 16.02
C SER A 159 17.03 -11.75 16.36
N GLY A 160 16.36 -12.60 15.59
CA GLY A 160 15.00 -13.06 15.86
C GLY A 160 14.55 -14.13 14.89
#